data_AF-A0A7V9H149-F1
#
_entry.id   AF-A0A7V9H149-F1
#
_cell.length_a   1.000
_cell.length_b   1.000
_cell.length_c   1.000
_cell.angle_alpha   90.00
_cell.angle_beta   90.00
_cell.angle_gamma   90.00
#
_symmetry.space_group_name_H-M   'P 1'
#
loop_
_entity.id
_entity.type
_entity.pdbx_description
1 polymer ?
#
loop_
_entity_poly.entity_id
_entity_poly.type
_entity_poly.pdbx_seq_one_letter_code
_entity_poly.pdbx_strand_id
1 'polypeptide(L)' 'DMRIPEGRRIPFSPRAKKVLERSLKEAVKLRDNHIGTEHVLLGILGNADGTAVRMLDRMGVSTDVLEERLYELRCRAAG' A
#
# COMPACT_ATOMS: atom_id res chain seq x y z
N ASP A 1 20.13 18.84 5.63
CA ASP A 1 20.16 18.90 4.16
C ASP A 1 20.55 17.52 3.62
N MET A 2 19.58 16.68 3.25
CA MET A 2 19.85 15.32 2.75
C MET A 2 19.81 15.34 1.22
N ARG A 3 20.93 15.69 0.60
CA ARG A 3 21.07 15.66 -0.86
C ARG A 3 21.31 14.22 -1.29
N ILE A 4 20.29 13.54 -1.82
CA ILE A 4 20.46 12.21 -2.43
C ILE A 4 21.18 12.41 -3.77
N PRO A 5 22.39 11.83 -3.97
CA PRO A 5 23.10 11.98 -5.24
C PRO A 5 22.27 11.39 -6.39
N GLU A 6 22.15 12.13 -7.49
CA GLU A 6 21.49 11.65 -8.70
C GLU A 6 22.13 10.31 -9.15
N GLY A 7 21.29 9.32 -9.43
CA GLY A 7 21.72 7.98 -9.83
C GLY A 7 21.94 6.98 -8.68
N ARG A 8 21.85 7.40 -7.41
CA ARG A 8 21.94 6.44 -6.28
C ARG A 8 20.61 5.71 -6.08
N ARG A 9 20.53 4.46 -6.57
CA ARG A 9 19.41 3.56 -6.25
C ARG A 9 19.45 3.20 -4.77
N ILE A 10 18.52 3.73 -3.98
CA ILE A 10 18.32 3.29 -2.60
C ILE A 10 17.61 1.94 -2.66
N PRO A 11 18.22 0.86 -2.13
CA PRO A 11 17.57 -0.43 -2.11
C PRO A 11 16.35 -0.39 -1.20
N PHE A 12 15.26 -1.02 -1.61
CA PHE A 12 14.12 -1.23 -0.73
C PHE A 12 14.52 -2.06 0.48
N SER A 13 14.06 -1.64 1.66
CA SER A 13 14.14 -2.46 2.86
C SER A 13 13.38 -3.77 2.66
N PRO A 14 13.72 -4.85 3.39
CA PRO A 14 12.96 -6.11 3.33
C PRO A 14 11.45 -5.91 3.56
N ARG A 15 11.10 -4.96 4.43
CA ARG A 15 9.71 -4.58 4.71
C ARG A 15 9.04 -3.92 3.50
N ALA A 16 9.71 -2.99 2.84
CA ALA A 16 9.19 -2.33 1.65
C ALA A 16 9.02 -3.32 0.49
N LYS A 17 9.92 -4.29 0.32
CA LYS A 17 9.76 -5.36 -0.67
C LYS A 17 8.49 -6.18 -0.44
N LYS A 18 8.22 -6.59 0.81
CA LYS A 18 6.96 -7.31 1.16
C LYS A 18 5.71 -6.48 0.84
N VAL A 19 5.75 -5.17 1.09
CA VAL A 19 4.65 -4.26 0.74
C VAL A 19 4.42 -4.26 -0.77
N LEU A 20 5.48 -4.13 -1.58
CA LEU A 20 5.39 -4.16 -3.04
C LEU A 20 4.88 -5.51 -3.58
N GLU A 21 5.37 -6.62 -3.03
CA GLU A 21 4.89 -7.97 -3.35
C GLU A 21 3.40 -8.13 -3.06
N ARG A 22 2.93 -7.63 -1.91
CA ARG A 22 1.49 -7.66 -1.60
C ARG A 22 0.70 -6.72 -2.51
N SER A 23 1.23 -5.54 -2.83
CA SER A 23 0.59 -4.61 -3.77
C SER A 23 0.34 -5.26 -5.12
N LEU A 24 1.32 -6.02 -5.64
CA LEU A 24 1.15 -6.80 -6.86
C LEU A 24 0.05 -7.86 -6.72
N LYS A 25 0.00 -8.59 -5.60
CA LYS A 25 -1.07 -9.58 -5.34
C LYS A 25 -2.46 -8.94 -5.34
N GLU A 26 -2.61 -7.75 -4.76
CA GLU A 26 -3.88 -7.03 -4.75
C GLU A 26 -4.30 -6.57 -6.15
N ALA A 27 -3.36 -6.05 -6.96
CA ALA A 27 -3.64 -5.71 -8.36
C ALA A 27 -4.14 -6.92 -9.16
N VAL A 28 -3.48 -8.08 -8.99
CA VAL A 28 -3.92 -9.33 -9.64
C VAL A 28 -5.30 -9.77 -9.13
N LYS A 29 -5.56 -9.70 -7.82
CA LYS A 29 -6.86 -10.04 -7.20
C LYS A 29 -8.00 -9.18 -7.77
N LEU A 30 -7.72 -7.90 -7.99
CA LEU A 30 -8.66 -6.92 -8.54
C LEU A 30 -8.69 -6.90 -10.08
N ARG A 31 -7.88 -7.73 -10.74
CA ARG A 31 -7.76 -7.84 -12.20
C ARG A 31 -7.33 -6.53 -12.87
N ASP A 32 -6.52 -5.74 -12.17
CA ASP A 32 -5.95 -4.51 -12.69
C ASP A 32 -4.64 -4.78 -13.44
N ASN A 33 -4.49 -4.14 -14.60
CA ASN A 33 -3.29 -4.31 -15.46
C ASN A 33 -2.05 -3.57 -14.94
N HIS A 34 -2.21 -2.72 -13.91
CA HIS A 34 -1.13 -1.90 -13.34
C HIS A 34 -1.29 -1.75 -11.83
N ILE A 35 -0.17 -1.58 -11.12
CA ILE A 35 -0.17 -1.29 -9.68
C ILE A 35 -0.48 0.21 -9.47
N GLY A 36 -1.75 0.52 -9.26
CA GLY A 36 -2.23 1.82 -8.74
C GLY A 36 -1.90 2.09 -7.26
N THR A 37 -2.22 3.30 -6.80
CA THR A 37 -2.00 3.77 -5.43
C THR A 37 -2.79 2.99 -4.38
N GLU A 38 -3.98 2.53 -4.74
CA GLU A 38 -4.87 1.70 -3.94
C GLU A 38 -4.21 0.36 -3.59
N HIS A 39 -3.51 -0.26 -4.54
CA HIS A 39 -2.81 -1.52 -4.32
C HIS A 39 -1.62 -1.33 -3.39
N VAL A 40 -0.90 -0.21 -3.54
CA VAL A 40 0.20 0.16 -2.65
C VAL A 40 -0.33 0.37 -1.23
N LEU A 41 -1.42 1.12 -1.09
CA LEU A 41 -2.03 1.37 0.20
C LEU A 41 -2.53 0.08 0.83
N LEU A 42 -3.27 -0.76 0.08
CA LEU A 42 -3.64 -2.10 0.52
C LEU A 42 -2.38 -2.82 1.00
N GLY A 43 -1.34 -2.95 0.18
CA GLY A 43 -0.06 -3.56 0.52
C GLY A 43 0.56 -3.08 1.84
N ILE A 44 0.46 -1.78 2.15
CA ILE A 44 0.90 -1.19 3.41
C ILE A 44 0.04 -1.67 4.60
N LEU A 45 -1.28 -1.72 4.45
CA LEU A 45 -2.23 -2.06 5.53
C LEU A 45 -2.07 -3.49 6.05
N GLY A 46 -1.76 -4.46 5.18
CA GLY A 46 -1.55 -5.86 5.59
C GLY A 46 -0.21 -6.12 6.26
N ASN A 47 0.50 -5.06 6.61
CA ASN A 47 1.65 -5.11 7.50
C ASN A 47 1.26 -4.49 8.84
N ALA A 48 0.48 -5.22 9.64
CA ALA A 48 -0.17 -4.74 10.87
C ALA A 48 0.80 -4.03 11.84
N ASP A 49 2.04 -4.52 11.97
CA ASP A 49 3.06 -3.90 12.82
C ASP A 49 3.77 -2.70 12.16
N GLY A 50 3.18 -2.14 11.11
CA GLY A 50 3.68 -1.08 10.25
C GLY A 50 3.78 0.25 10.97
N THR A 51 4.82 1.04 10.69
CA THR A 51 4.82 2.45 11.13
C THR A 51 3.62 3.18 10.56
N ALA A 52 3.26 2.95 9.29
CA ALA A 52 2.07 3.52 8.67
C ALA A 52 0.77 3.08 9.36
N VAL A 53 0.62 1.77 9.66
CA VAL A 53 -0.56 1.24 10.37
C VAL A 53 -0.68 1.85 11.77
N ARG A 54 0.42 1.93 12.53
CA ARG A 54 0.44 2.63 13.82
C ARG A 54 0.09 4.11 13.74
N MET A 55 0.46 4.78 12.64
CA MET A 55 0.08 6.18 12.44
C MET A 55 -1.42 6.32 12.15
N LEU A 56 -1.99 5.45 11.32
CA LEU A 56 -3.43 5.41 11.06
C LEU A 56 -4.23 5.17 12.34
N ASP A 57 -3.79 4.21 13.16
CA ASP A 57 -4.39 3.92 14.47
C ASP A 57 -4.36 5.14 15.40
N ARG A 58 -3.22 5.83 15.50
CA ARG A 58 -3.09 7.09 16.27
C ARG A 58 -4.00 8.22 15.76
N MET A 59 -4.36 8.18 14.49
CA MET A 59 -5.29 9.14 13.87
C MET A 59 -6.77 8.69 14.02
N GLY A 60 -7.04 7.58 14.71
CA GLY A 60 -8.37 7.01 14.87
C GLY A 60 -8.92 6.35 13.60
N VAL A 61 -8.05 5.98 12.66
CA VAL A 61 -8.42 5.33 11.41
C VAL A 61 -8.26 3.82 11.54
N SER A 62 -9.37 3.08 11.50
CA SER A 62 -9.35 1.62 11.42
C SER A 62 -8.84 1.16 10.06
N THR A 63 -7.84 0.28 10.06
CA THR A 63 -7.28 -0.31 8.84
C THR A 63 -8.27 -1.22 8.14
N ASP A 64 -9.11 -1.94 8.89
CA ASP A 64 -10.12 -2.85 8.35
C ASP A 64 -11.18 -2.07 7.57
N VAL A 65 -11.68 -0.99 8.18
CA VAL A 65 -12.64 -0.07 7.53
C VAL A 65 -12.01 0.56 6.29
N LEU A 66 -10.74 0.95 6.34
CA LEU A 66 -10.05 1.52 5.19
C LEU A 66 -9.88 0.50 4.05
N GLU A 67 -9.53 -0.74 4.37
CA GLU A 67 -9.40 -1.83 3.40
C GLU A 67 -10.76 -2.14 2.73
N GLU A 68 -11.84 -2.27 3.50
CA GLU A 68 -13.20 -2.42 2.96
C GLU A 68 -13.57 -1.28 2.00
N ARG A 69 -13.29 -0.03 2.39
CA ARG A 69 -13.61 1.15 1.58
C ARG A 69 -12.82 1.20 0.28
N LEU A 70 -11.56 0.75 0.28
CA LEU A 70 -10.76 0.65 -0.95
C LEU A 70 -11.36 -0.36 -1.92
N TYR A 71 -11.81 -1.52 -1.41
CA TYR A 71 -12.48 -2.51 -2.24
C TYR A 71 -13.81 -2.01 -2.80
N GLU A 72 -14.62 -1.31 -2.00
CA GLU A 72 -15.88 -0.71 -2.46
C GLU A 72 -15.66 0.32 -3.59
N LEU A 73 -14.68 1.20 -3.44
CA LEU A 73 -14.36 2.21 -4.45
C LEU A 73 -13.95 1.57 -5.78
N ARG A 74 -13.18 0.48 -5.74
CA ARG A 74 -12.81 -0.27 -6.94
C ARG A 74 -13.99 -0.99 -7.58
N CYS A 75 -14.89 -1.57 -6.79
CA CYS A 75 -16.12 -2.17 -7.31
C CYS A 75 -17.00 -1.14 -8.05
N ARG A 76 -17.06 0.10 -7.58
CA ARG A 76 -17.84 1.17 -8.25
C ARG A 76 -17.20 1.68 -9.54
N ALA A 77 -15.88 1.68 -9.63
CA ALA A 77 -15.15 2.14 -10.82
C ALA A 77 -15.09 1.09 -11.94
N ALA A 78 -15.42 -0.18 -11.64
CA ALA A 78 -15.37 -1.31 -12.57
C ALA A 78 -16.72 -1.62 -13.25
N GLY A 79 -17.78 -0.85 -12.96
CA GLY A 79 -19.08 -0.89 -13.63
C GLY A 79 -19.31 0.35 -14.48
#